data_AF-A0A9D9Q1H8-F1
#
_entry.id   AF-A0A9D9Q1H8-F1
#
_cell.length_a   1.000
_cell.length_b   1.000
_cell.length_c   1.000
_cell.angle_alpha   90.00
_cell.angle_beta   90.00
_cell.angle_gamma   90.00
#
_symmetry.space_group_name_H-M   'P 1'
#
loop_
_entity.id
_entity.type
_entity.pdbx_description
1 polymer ?
#
loop_
_entity_poly.entity_id
_entity_poly.type
_entity_poly.pdbx_seq_one_letter_code
_entity_poly.pdbx_strand_id
1 'polypeptide(L)'
;MMALILVGVLLLLLALEFPVAVAMTGASVAYLLLRGDIPLVVVAQRVTVGVDSFVLLAIPFFFLAGELMNRGGITQRLVDLAQALVGGIRGGLGHVTVVTNMIMAGMSGSAVADATGTGTVLIPAMERAGYPKTFSAALVGAASTIGPVIPPSIPFVIYGGITGVSVGRLFLGGVVPGVLMGVVLMG
;
A
#
# COMPACT_ATOMS: atom_id res chain seq x y z
N MET A 1 -13.56 -25.71 -22.83
CA MET A 1 -12.16 -26.20 -22.87
C MET A 1 -11.15 -25.06 -22.72
N MET A 2 -11.23 -24.00 -23.53
CA MET A 2 -10.25 -22.91 -23.52
C MET A 2 -10.18 -22.09 -22.21
N ALA A 3 -11.33 -21.73 -21.64
CA ALA A 3 -11.37 -21.06 -20.33
C ALA A 3 -10.82 -21.96 -19.20
N LEU A 4 -11.00 -23.28 -19.30
CA LEU A 4 -10.49 -24.25 -18.34
C LEU A 4 -8.96 -24.32 -18.35
N ILE A 5 -8.32 -24.16 -19.51
CA ILE A 5 -6.86 -24.09 -19.61
C ILE A 5 -6.36 -22.82 -18.93
N LEU A 6 -6.94 -21.66 -19.27
CA LEU A 6 -6.50 -20.38 -18.73
C LEU A 6 -6.70 -20.31 -17.21
N VAL A 7 -7.88 -20.68 -16.72
CA VAL A 7 -8.18 -20.72 -15.28
C VAL A 7 -7.41 -21.83 -14.57
N GLY A 8 -7.29 -23.02 -15.18
CA GLY A 8 -6.60 -24.15 -14.58
C GLY A 8 -5.11 -23.91 -14.39
N VAL A 9 -4.43 -23.35 -15.40
CA VAL A 9 -3.01 -22.98 -15.30
C VAL A 9 -2.82 -21.84 -14.30
N LEU A 10 -3.70 -20.84 -14.30
CA LEU A 10 -3.65 -19.75 -13.32
C LEU A 10 -3.74 -20.29 -11.88
N LEU A 11 -4.76 -21.11 -11.60
CA LEU A 11 -4.97 -21.68 -10.26
C LEU A 11 -3.83 -22.61 -9.86
N LEU A 12 -3.29 -23.39 -10.79
CA LEU A 12 -2.12 -24.24 -10.54
C LEU A 12 -0.89 -23.40 -10.15
N LEU A 13 -0.59 -22.34 -10.90
CA LEU A 13 0.55 -21.47 -10.61
C LEU A 13 0.38 -20.71 -9.28
N LEU A 14 -0.84 -20.28 -8.96
CA LEU A 14 -1.14 -19.67 -7.66
C LEU A 14 -1.04 -20.68 -6.51
N ALA A 15 -1.47 -21.93 -6.71
CA ALA A 15 -1.31 -23.00 -5.72
C ALA A 15 0.17 -23.38 -5.49
N LEU A 16 1.02 -23.16 -6.50
CA LEU A 16 2.48 -23.26 -6.41
C LEU A 16 3.13 -21.97 -5.88
N GLU A 17 2.35 -21.03 -5.34
CA GLU A 17 2.81 -19.79 -4.72
C GLU A 17 3.60 -18.86 -5.64
N PHE A 18 3.41 -18.98 -6.97
CA PHE A 18 4.01 -18.02 -7.90
C PHE A 18 3.42 -16.62 -7.70
N PRO A 19 4.22 -15.55 -7.87
CA PRO A 19 3.70 -14.19 -7.89
C PRO A 19 2.56 -14.05 -8.90
N VAL A 20 1.49 -13.34 -8.51
CA VAL A 20 0.25 -13.23 -9.31
C VAL A 20 0.54 -12.79 -10.75
N ALA A 21 1.45 -11.83 -10.94
CA ALA A 21 1.85 -11.37 -12.28
C ALA A 21 2.43 -12.51 -13.13
N VAL A 22 3.30 -13.34 -12.56
CA VAL A 22 3.90 -14.50 -13.24
C VAL A 22 2.82 -15.55 -13.54
N ALA A 23 1.91 -15.80 -12.58
CA ALA A 23 0.81 -16.73 -12.78
C ALA A 23 -0.13 -16.31 -13.92
N MET A 24 -0.47 -15.01 -14.00
CA MET A 24 -1.30 -14.44 -15.07
C MET A 24 -0.60 -14.48 -16.44
N THR A 25 0.68 -14.11 -16.50
CA THR A 25 1.45 -14.20 -17.74
C THR A 25 1.64 -15.65 -18.17
N GLY A 26 1.96 -16.56 -17.26
CA GLY A 26 2.12 -17.99 -17.53
C GLY A 26 0.84 -18.64 -18.07
N ALA A 27 -0.31 -18.34 -17.46
CA ALA A 27 -1.60 -18.79 -17.95
C ALA A 27 -1.92 -18.24 -19.35
N SER A 28 -1.59 -16.97 -19.60
CA SER A 28 -1.78 -16.34 -20.90
C SER A 28 -0.87 -16.95 -21.97
N VAL A 29 0.40 -17.22 -21.66
CA VAL A 29 1.36 -17.88 -22.56
C VAL A 29 0.94 -19.30 -22.87
N ALA A 30 0.54 -20.09 -21.87
CA ALA A 30 0.05 -21.45 -22.06
C ALA A 30 -1.16 -21.49 -23.00
N TYR A 31 -2.09 -20.54 -22.84
CA TYR A 31 -3.23 -20.38 -23.73
C TYR A 31 -2.82 -20.07 -25.18
N LEU A 32 -1.92 -19.11 -25.38
CA LEU A 32 -1.47 -18.69 -26.72
C LEU A 32 -0.69 -19.81 -27.44
N LEU A 33 0.15 -20.55 -26.72
CA LEU A 33 0.88 -21.71 -27.24
C LEU A 33 -0.06 -22.80 -27.78
N LEU A 34 -1.16 -23.06 -27.08
CA LEU A 34 -2.13 -24.08 -27.45
C LEU A 34 -3.05 -23.64 -28.61
N ARG A 35 -3.25 -22.34 -28.81
CA ARG A 35 -4.06 -21.80 -29.91
C ARG A 35 -3.25 -21.66 -31.21
N GLY A 36 -1.97 -21.28 -31.10
CA GLY A 36 -1.01 -21.26 -32.21
C GLY A 36 -1.24 -20.18 -33.28
N ASP A 37 -2.23 -19.32 -33.10
CA ASP A 37 -2.69 -18.32 -34.07
C ASP A 37 -2.21 -16.90 -33.76
N ILE A 38 -1.72 -16.66 -32.54
CA ILE A 38 -1.19 -15.38 -32.08
C ILE A 38 0.31 -15.55 -31.79
N PRO A 39 1.18 -14.76 -32.43
CA PRO A 39 2.62 -14.78 -32.14
C PRO A 39 2.93 -14.45 -30.68
N LEU A 40 3.82 -15.22 -30.05
CA LEU A 40 4.25 -15.00 -28.66
C LEU A 40 4.89 -13.63 -28.41
N VAL A 41 5.40 -12.97 -29.45
CA VAL A 41 5.94 -11.60 -29.36
C VAL A 41 4.88 -10.61 -28.84
N VAL A 42 3.59 -10.90 -29.05
CA VAL A 42 2.48 -10.10 -28.52
C VAL A 42 2.50 -10.08 -26.99
N VAL A 43 2.95 -11.17 -26.33
CA VAL A 43 3.09 -11.20 -24.86
C VAL A 43 4.14 -10.20 -24.42
N ALA A 44 5.33 -10.22 -25.05
CA ALA A 44 6.40 -9.28 -24.73
C ALA A 44 5.94 -7.83 -24.95
N GLN A 45 5.29 -7.54 -26.08
CA GLN A 45 4.74 -6.21 -26.36
C GLN A 45 3.69 -5.76 -25.33
N ARG A 46 2.76 -6.64 -24.95
CA ARG A 46 1.70 -6.33 -23.97
C ARG A 46 2.27 -6.10 -22.58
N VAL A 47 3.29 -6.86 -22.19
CA VAL A 47 4.02 -6.62 -20.94
C VAL A 47 4.71 -5.27 -20.99
N THR A 48 5.46 -4.94 -22.06
CA THR A 48 6.14 -3.65 -22.21
C THR A 48 5.17 -2.46 -22.15
N VAL A 49 4.07 -2.51 -22.90
CA VAL A 49 3.05 -1.45 -22.86
C VAL A 49 2.37 -1.36 -21.48
N GLY A 50 2.24 -2.47 -20.76
CA GLY A 50 1.68 -2.48 -19.41
C GLY A 50 2.54 -1.76 -18.38
N VAL A 51 3.87 -1.85 -18.50
CA VAL A 51 4.81 -1.10 -17.62
C VAL A 51 5.00 0.36 -18.05
N ASP A 52 4.77 0.68 -19.32
CA ASP A 52 4.83 2.06 -19.84
C ASP A 52 3.55 2.85 -19.50
N SER A 53 3.38 3.17 -18.22
CA SER A 53 2.21 3.87 -17.70
C SER A 53 2.64 5.08 -16.88
N PHE A 54 2.19 6.27 -17.31
CA PHE A 54 2.36 7.52 -16.55
C PHE A 54 1.82 7.40 -15.11
N VAL A 55 0.78 6.60 -14.92
CA VAL A 55 0.15 6.36 -13.62
C VAL A 55 1.11 5.60 -12.69
N LEU A 56 1.93 4.69 -13.22
CA LEU A 56 2.93 3.96 -12.43
C LEU A 56 4.09 4.84 -11.96
N LEU A 57 4.33 6.00 -12.60
CA LEU A 57 5.29 7.00 -12.11
C LEU A 57 4.89 7.58 -10.74
N ALA A 58 3.62 7.49 -10.37
CA ALA A 58 3.17 7.91 -9.05
C ALA A 58 3.86 7.11 -7.92
N ILE A 59 4.12 5.81 -8.13
CA ILE A 59 4.74 4.93 -7.13
C ILE A 59 6.12 5.45 -6.69
N PRO A 60 7.11 5.64 -7.59
CA PRO A 60 8.43 6.14 -7.19
C PRO A 60 8.37 7.57 -6.65
N PHE A 61 7.48 8.43 -7.16
CA PHE A 61 7.37 9.81 -6.65
C PHE A 61 6.77 9.88 -5.24
N PHE A 62 5.74 9.10 -4.92
CA PHE A 62 5.21 9.02 -3.56
C PHE A 62 6.21 8.38 -2.60
N PHE A 63 6.94 7.35 -3.04
CA PHE A 63 8.02 6.77 -2.26
C PHE A 63 9.14 7.79 -1.99
N LEU A 64 9.59 8.52 -3.01
CA LEU A 64 10.60 9.57 -2.88
C LEU A 64 10.13 10.70 -1.95
N ALA A 65 8.87 11.13 -2.05
CA ALA A 65 8.31 12.15 -1.17
C ALA A 65 8.32 11.70 0.29
N GLY A 66 7.88 10.46 0.57
CA GLY A 66 7.94 9.89 1.92
C GLY A 66 9.36 9.80 2.47
N GLU A 67 10.32 9.38 1.66
CA GLU A 67 11.72 9.30 2.07
C GLU A 67 12.34 10.68 2.32
N LEU A 68 12.01 11.68 1.49
CA LEU A 68 12.44 13.07 1.69
C LEU A 68 11.90 13.63 3.00
N MET A 69 10.65 13.31 3.36
CA MET A 69 10.03 13.73 4.62
C MET A 69 10.67 13.06 5.84
N ASN A 70 10.96 11.76 5.76
CA ASN A 70 11.67 11.03 6.81
C ASN A 70 13.06 11.63 7.03
N ARG A 71 13.86 11.80 5.96
CA ARG A 71 15.21 12.37 6.06
C ARG A 71 15.22 13.85 6.42
N GLY A 72 14.20 14.59 6.00
CA GLY A 72 14.02 16.01 6.33
C GLY A 72 13.52 16.28 7.76
N GLY A 73 13.24 15.22 8.55
CA GLY A 73 12.75 15.34 9.92
C GLY A 73 11.29 15.78 10.04
N ILE A 74 10.54 15.80 8.93
CA ILE A 74 9.11 16.14 8.91
C ILE A 74 8.33 15.09 9.69
N THR A 75 8.65 13.80 9.49
CA THR A 75 8.01 12.68 10.19
C THR A 75 8.09 12.83 11.70
N GLN A 76 9.25 13.22 12.24
CA GLN A 76 9.40 13.45 13.69
C GLN A 76 8.51 14.59 14.18
N ARG A 77 8.43 15.71 13.45
CA ARG A 77 7.56 16.83 13.81
C ARG A 77 6.08 16.44 13.80
N LEU A 78 5.67 15.53 12.91
CA LEU A 78 4.30 15.00 12.87
C LEU A 78 4.01 14.05 14.04
N VAL A 79 5.00 13.26 14.47
CA VAL A 79 4.92 12.47 15.71
C VAL A 79 4.72 13.40 16.90
N ASP A 80 5.50 14.47 16.99
CA ASP A 80 5.41 15.43 18.10
C ASP A 80 4.04 16.15 18.10
N LEU A 81 3.50 16.46 16.92
CA LEU A 81 2.13 16.99 16.78
C LEU A 81 1.08 15.97 17.26
N ALA A 82 1.18 14.71 16.83
CA ALA A 82 0.28 13.66 17.30
C ALA A 82 0.36 13.47 18.81
N GLN A 83 1.57 13.53 19.37
CA GLN A 83 1.80 13.51 20.82
C GLN A 83 1.11 14.67 21.53
N ALA A 84 1.13 15.87 20.96
CA ALA A 84 0.42 17.03 21.52
C ALA A 84 -1.10 16.90 21.43
N LEU A 85 -1.63 16.25 20.39
CA LEU A 85 -3.07 16.10 20.17
C LEU A 85 -3.71 15.01 21.06
N VAL A 86 -3.10 13.82 21.13
CA VAL A 86 -3.71 12.63 21.74
C VAL A 86 -2.84 11.97 22.83
N GLY A 87 -1.64 12.49 23.09
CA GLY A 87 -0.71 11.89 24.05
C GLY A 87 -1.15 11.95 25.51
N GLY A 88 -2.04 12.88 25.87
CA GLY A 88 -2.62 13.00 27.22
C GLY A 88 -3.72 11.99 27.54
N ILE A 89 -4.15 11.19 26.56
CA ILE A 89 -5.20 10.18 26.72
C ILE A 89 -4.60 8.91 27.34
N ARG A 90 -5.39 8.15 28.11
CA ARG A 90 -4.94 6.87 28.68
C ARG A 90 -4.59 5.90 27.54
N GLY A 91 -3.35 5.44 27.49
CA GLY A 91 -2.82 4.70 26.32
C GLY A 91 -2.22 5.60 25.23
N GLY A 92 -1.92 6.86 25.56
CA GLY A 92 -1.53 7.93 24.63
C GLY A 92 -0.56 7.53 23.53
N LEU A 93 0.54 6.82 23.84
CA LEU A 93 1.52 6.40 22.83
C LEU A 93 0.97 5.45 21.76
N GLY A 94 -0.04 4.65 22.09
CA GLY A 94 -0.77 3.83 21.13
C GLY A 94 -1.59 4.70 20.17
N HIS A 95 -2.37 5.66 20.71
CA HIS A 95 -3.13 6.60 19.88
C HIS A 95 -2.22 7.48 19.02
N VAL A 96 -1.09 7.93 19.56
CA VAL A 96 -0.07 8.68 18.82
C VAL A 96 0.42 7.87 17.64
N THR A 97 0.69 6.57 17.82
CA THR A 97 1.11 5.67 16.74
C THR A 97 0.08 5.60 15.62
N VAL A 98 -1.20 5.47 15.98
CA VAL A 98 -2.30 5.43 15.00
C VAL A 98 -2.44 6.76 14.28
N VAL A 99 -2.50 7.88 15.01
CA VAL A 99 -2.65 9.23 14.44
C VAL A 99 -1.47 9.60 13.54
N THR A 100 -0.23 9.30 13.96
CA THR A 100 0.96 9.49 13.11
C THR A 100 0.83 8.70 11.82
N ASN A 101 0.41 7.42 11.89
CA ASN A 101 0.21 6.61 10.67
C ASN A 101 -0.92 7.16 9.80
N MET A 102 -2.01 7.67 10.36
CA MET A 102 -3.07 8.31 9.58
C MET A 102 -2.59 9.55 8.82
N ILE A 103 -1.72 10.35 9.44
CA ILE A 103 -1.14 11.53 8.79
C ILE A 103 -0.13 11.11 7.71
N MET A 104 0.72 10.13 8.01
CA MET A 104 1.73 9.60 7.08
C MET A 104 1.10 8.87 5.88
N ALA A 105 -0.03 8.20 6.11
CA ALA A 105 -0.84 7.56 5.08
C ALA A 105 -1.22 8.53 3.96
N GLY A 106 -1.70 9.71 4.34
CA GLY A 106 -1.99 10.79 3.40
C GLY A 106 -0.76 11.44 2.77
N MET A 107 0.44 10.92 2.95
CA MET A 107 1.64 11.43 2.28
C MET A 107 2.32 10.36 1.45
N SER A 108 2.42 9.13 1.98
CA SER A 108 3.08 8.01 1.30
C SER A 108 2.14 7.24 0.38
N GLY A 109 0.84 7.17 0.72
CA GLY A 109 -0.15 6.36 0.03
C GLY A 109 0.17 4.85 -0.04
N SER A 110 1.09 4.36 0.82
CA SER A 110 1.60 2.98 0.80
C SER A 110 1.80 2.43 2.21
N ALA A 111 1.12 1.32 2.50
CA ALA A 111 1.25 0.63 3.78
C ALA A 111 2.68 0.18 4.07
N VAL A 112 3.42 -0.26 3.05
CA VAL A 112 4.79 -0.73 3.23
C VAL A 112 5.74 0.44 3.51
N ALA A 113 5.52 1.58 2.84
CA ALA A 113 6.32 2.79 3.08
C ALA A 113 6.04 3.37 4.47
N ASP A 114 4.77 3.38 4.90
CA ASP A 114 4.40 3.84 6.24
C ASP A 114 4.96 2.94 7.33
N ALA A 115 4.87 1.62 7.17
CA ALA A 115 5.37 0.67 8.17
C ALA A 115 6.90 0.76 8.32
N THR A 116 7.61 0.90 7.20
CA THR A 116 9.08 1.03 7.20
C THR A 116 9.52 2.41 7.68
N GLY A 117 8.87 3.47 7.24
CA GLY A 117 9.19 4.85 7.62
C GLY A 117 8.85 5.13 9.09
N THR A 118 7.58 5.01 9.46
CA THR A 118 7.12 5.32 10.83
C THR A 118 7.61 4.30 11.85
N GLY A 119 7.76 3.03 11.47
CA GLY A 119 8.22 1.98 12.37
C GLY A 119 9.63 2.22 12.91
N THR A 120 10.53 2.81 12.12
CA THR A 120 11.89 3.15 12.57
C THR A 120 11.92 4.18 13.69
N VAL A 121 10.87 5.01 13.80
CA VAL A 121 10.75 6.07 14.82
C VAL A 121 9.85 5.63 15.97
N LEU A 122 8.68 5.07 15.66
CA LEU A 122 7.63 4.76 16.62
C LEU A 122 7.93 3.51 17.44
N ILE A 123 8.46 2.43 16.84
CA ILE A 123 8.73 1.18 17.58
C ILE A 123 9.76 1.43 18.70
N PRO A 124 10.92 2.07 18.46
CA PRO A 124 11.87 2.38 19.53
C PRO A 124 11.32 3.38 20.56
N ALA A 125 10.42 4.29 20.16
CA ALA A 125 9.77 5.23 21.09
C ALA A 125 8.80 4.49 22.04
N MET A 126 8.00 3.57 21.50
CA MET A 126 7.08 2.74 22.29
C MET A 126 7.81 1.79 23.24
N GLU A 127 8.88 1.14 22.79
CA GLU A 127 9.71 0.28 23.65
C GLU A 127 10.28 1.06 24.85
N ARG A 128 10.82 2.27 24.61
CA ARG A 128 11.32 3.15 25.68
C ARG A 128 10.24 3.58 26.67
N ALA A 129 8.99 3.63 26.24
CA ALA A 129 7.84 3.92 27.10
C ALA A 129 7.27 2.68 27.80
N GLY A 130 7.90 1.50 27.66
CA GLY A 130 7.52 0.27 28.35
C GLY A 130 6.54 -0.62 27.59
N TYR A 131 6.24 -0.34 26.32
CA TYR A 131 5.41 -1.22 25.49
C TYR A 131 6.22 -2.42 24.99
N PRO A 132 5.62 -3.63 24.92
CA PRO A 132 6.28 -4.78 24.32
C PRO A 132 6.57 -4.55 22.85
N LYS A 133 7.78 -4.88 22.39
CA LYS A 133 8.20 -4.78 20.99
C LYS A 133 7.22 -5.44 20.01
N THR A 134 6.69 -6.60 20.37
CA THR A 134 5.71 -7.34 19.57
C THR A 134 4.40 -6.56 19.41
N PHE A 135 3.93 -5.91 20.48
CA PHE A 135 2.75 -5.04 20.43
C PHE A 135 3.02 -3.80 19.58
N SER A 136 4.18 -3.15 19.76
CA SER A 136 4.55 -1.97 18.98
C SER A 136 4.64 -2.27 17.49
N ALA A 137 5.29 -3.37 17.10
CA ALA A 137 5.38 -3.80 15.71
C ALA A 137 4.00 -4.15 15.12
N ALA A 138 3.16 -4.86 15.89
CA ALA A 138 1.79 -5.20 15.46
C ALA A 138 0.92 -3.95 15.28
N LEU A 139 0.99 -2.99 16.21
CA LEU A 139 0.22 -1.75 16.13
C LEU A 139 0.66 -0.89 14.95
N VAL A 140 1.96 -0.70 14.75
CA VAL A 140 2.49 0.02 13.58
C VAL A 140 2.04 -0.68 12.30
N GLY A 141 2.23 -2.00 12.20
CA GLY A 141 1.83 -2.77 11.01
C GLY A 141 0.33 -2.64 10.71
N ALA A 142 -0.53 -2.73 11.73
CA ALA A 142 -1.96 -2.55 11.58
C ALA A 142 -2.33 -1.12 11.17
N ALA A 143 -1.76 -0.10 11.83
CA ALA A 143 -2.03 1.30 11.54
C ALA A 143 -1.53 1.73 10.14
N SER A 144 -0.44 1.15 9.65
CA SER A 144 0.06 1.41 8.30
C SER A 144 -0.88 0.88 7.21
N THR A 145 -1.81 -0.04 7.52
CA THR A 145 -2.85 -0.47 6.54
C THR A 145 -3.83 0.65 6.17
N ILE A 146 -3.83 1.76 6.92
CA ILE A 146 -4.57 2.99 6.58
C ILE A 146 -3.92 3.70 5.36
N GLY A 147 -2.61 3.48 5.12
CA GLY A 147 -1.82 4.07 4.03
C GLY A 147 -2.51 4.08 2.67
N PRO A 148 -2.94 2.92 2.17
CA PRO A 148 -3.68 2.79 0.92
C PRO A 148 -5.07 3.45 0.88
N VAL A 149 -5.62 3.87 2.02
CA VAL A 149 -7.02 4.32 2.15
C VAL A 149 -7.11 5.83 2.30
N ILE A 150 -6.31 6.44 3.17
CA ILE A 150 -6.29 7.90 3.32
C ILE A 150 -5.53 8.53 2.14
N PRO A 151 -6.12 9.51 1.42
CA PRO A 151 -5.48 10.11 0.26
C PRO A 151 -4.33 11.05 0.60
N PRO A 152 -3.37 11.26 -0.34
CA PRO A 152 -3.06 10.49 -1.56
C PRO A 152 -2.82 8.99 -1.35
N SER A 153 -3.33 8.17 -2.28
CA SER A 153 -3.23 6.71 -2.23
C SER A 153 -2.75 6.16 -3.58
N ILE A 154 -1.66 5.38 -3.56
CA ILE A 154 -1.11 4.74 -4.76
C ILE A 154 -2.15 3.81 -5.41
N PRO A 155 -2.85 2.93 -4.67
CA PRO A 155 -3.88 2.08 -5.26
C PRO A 155 -5.02 2.84 -5.92
N PHE A 156 -5.46 3.98 -5.37
CA PHE A 156 -6.49 4.80 -6.01
C PHE A 156 -6.02 5.43 -7.32
N VAL A 157 -4.77 5.88 -7.38
CA VAL A 157 -4.18 6.43 -8.61
C VAL A 157 -4.09 5.34 -9.68
N ILE A 158 -3.60 4.14 -9.33
CA ILE A 158 -3.53 2.99 -10.25
C ILE A 158 -4.93 2.58 -10.72
N TYR A 159 -5.88 2.42 -9.79
CA TYR A 159 -7.24 2.04 -10.11
C TYR A 159 -7.92 3.08 -11.02
N GLY A 160 -7.81 4.37 -10.70
CA GLY A 160 -8.36 5.45 -11.52
C GLY A 160 -7.73 5.50 -12.91
N GLY A 161 -6.43 5.23 -13.01
CA GLY A 161 -5.71 5.14 -14.27
C GLY A 161 -6.15 3.99 -15.17
N ILE A 162 -6.44 2.81 -14.59
CA ILE A 162 -6.87 1.63 -15.35
C ILE A 162 -8.36 1.69 -15.71
N THR A 163 -9.20 2.17 -14.80
CA THR A 163 -10.66 2.14 -14.94
C THR A 163 -11.27 3.43 -15.51
N GLY A 164 -10.49 4.51 -15.59
CA GLY A 164 -10.97 5.84 -15.97
C GLY A 164 -11.82 6.53 -14.89
N VAL A 165 -11.93 5.94 -13.70
CA VAL A 165 -12.62 6.57 -12.57
C VAL A 165 -11.81 7.78 -12.10
N SER A 166 -12.51 8.87 -11.77
CA SER A 166 -11.88 10.08 -11.26
C SER A 166 -11.09 9.81 -9.97
N VAL A 167 -9.77 10.04 -10.02
CA VAL A 167 -8.87 9.95 -8.86
C VAL A 167 -9.33 10.86 -7.73
N GLY A 168 -9.80 12.07 -8.05
CA GLY A 168 -10.36 12.99 -7.05
C GLY A 168 -11.58 12.43 -6.32
N ARG A 169 -12.46 11.70 -7.02
CA ARG A 169 -13.61 11.02 -6.39
C ARG A 169 -13.17 9.85 -5.51
N LEU A 170 -12.17 9.08 -5.95
CA LEU A 170 -11.59 8.00 -5.14
C LEU A 170 -10.95 8.56 -3.87
N PHE A 171 -10.23 9.68 -3.99
CA PHE A 171 -9.62 10.35 -2.85
C PHE A 171 -10.69 10.78 -1.84
N LEU A 172 -11.72 11.52 -2.28
CA LEU A 172 -12.82 11.90 -1.40
C LEU A 172 -13.52 10.68 -0.77
N GLY A 173 -13.69 9.60 -1.54
CA GLY A 173 -14.27 8.35 -1.05
C GLY A 173 -13.43 7.61 -0.01
N GLY A 174 -12.10 7.82 0.01
CA GLY A 174 -11.18 7.19 0.96
C GLY A 174 -11.09 7.87 2.32
N VAL A 175 -11.48 9.14 2.43
CA VAL A 175 -11.34 9.93 3.67
C VAL A 175 -12.14 9.31 4.81
N VAL A 176 -13.44 9.06 4.59
CA VAL A 176 -14.33 8.51 5.61
C VAL A 176 -13.87 7.11 6.09
N PRO A 177 -13.64 6.12 5.22
CA PRO A 177 -13.18 4.80 5.67
C PRO A 177 -11.81 4.86 6.34
N GLY A 178 -10.88 5.69 5.85
CA GLY A 178 -9.56 5.83 6.45
C GLY A 178 -9.61 6.40 7.87
N VAL A 179 -10.45 7.43 8.09
CA VAL A 179 -10.68 7.97 9.44
C VAL A 179 -11.35 6.94 10.34
N LEU A 180 -12.35 6.20 9.84
CA LEU A 180 -13.00 5.14 10.60
C LEU A 180 -12.02 4.05 11.03
N MET A 181 -11.12 3.60 10.14
CA MET A 181 -10.09 2.62 10.48
C MET A 181 -9.20 3.13 11.62
N GLY A 182 -8.77 4.39 11.56
CA GLY A 182 -7.97 5.00 12.62
C GLY A 182 -8.71 5.09 13.95
N VAL A 183 -9.97 5.52 13.94
CA VAL A 183 -10.80 5.59 15.15
C VAL A 183 -11.02 4.20 15.76
N VAL A 184 -11.27 3.18 14.94
CA VAL A 184 -11.45 1.81 15.40
C VAL A 184 -10.15 1.23 15.98
N LEU A 185 -8.99 1.53 15.39
CA LEU A 185 -7.69 1.11 15.93
C LEU A 185 -7.32 1.82 17.24
N MET A 186 -7.96 2.95 17.54
CA MET A 186 -7.82 3.65 18.81
C MET A 186 -8.80 3.15 19.88
N GLY A 187 -9.84 2.39 19.55
CA GLY A 187 -10.79 1.82 20.52
C GLY A 187 -10.30 0.52 21.13
#